data_AF-A0A2G2YFG8-F1
#
_entry.id   AF-A0A2G2YFG8-F1
#
_cell.length_a   1.000
_cell.length_b   1.000
_cell.length_c   1.000
_cell.angle_alpha   90.00
_cell.angle_beta   90.00
_cell.angle_gamma   90.00
#
_symmetry.space_group_name_H-M   'P 1'
#
loop_
_entity.id
_entity.type
_entity.pdbx_description
1 polymer ?
#
loop_
_entity_poly.entity_id
_entity_poly.type
_entity_poly.pdbx_seq_one_letter_code
_entity_poly.pdbx_strand_id
1 'polypeptide(L)'
;MAKILPTYLDMNGFLDQKVRTDWWMIEAYRDKMANPFDVQYVDGIAQQTIGSLDCGPFIATYAEYLSDGLQVSYDRLNVGLLCKRYAALLWKYGEAKA
;
A
#
# COMPACT_ATOMS: atom_id res chain seq x y z
N MET A 1 -25.41 -6.28 -1.09
CA MET A 1 -24.32 -5.30 -0.86
C MET A 1 -24.43 -4.80 0.58
N ALA A 2 -23.43 -5.13 1.41
CA ALA A 2 -23.51 -5.01 2.87
C ALA A 2 -23.24 -3.58 3.36
N LYS A 3 -24.30 -2.84 3.71
CA LYS A 3 -24.24 -1.53 4.37
C LYS A 3 -24.37 -1.61 5.90
N ILE A 4 -24.33 -2.82 6.46
CA ILE A 4 -24.54 -3.04 7.90
C ILE A 4 -23.41 -2.40 8.71
N LEU A 5 -22.15 -2.54 8.26
CA LEU A 5 -20.99 -2.02 8.98
C LEU A 5 -20.98 -0.48 9.06
N PRO A 6 -21.14 0.26 7.93
CA PRO A 6 -21.14 1.72 7.98
C PRO A 6 -22.28 2.30 8.82
N THR A 7 -23.49 1.74 8.70
CA THR A 7 -24.66 2.22 9.48
C THR A 7 -24.53 1.90 10.98
N TYR A 8 -23.97 0.74 11.34
CA TYR A 8 -23.73 0.39 12.73
C TYR A 8 -22.69 1.33 13.38
N LEU A 9 -21.59 1.63 12.70
CA LEU A 9 -20.56 2.54 13.22
C LEU A 9 -21.09 3.97 13.44
N ASP A 10 -21.93 4.44 12.53
CA ASP A 10 -22.59 5.75 12.62
C ASP A 10 -23.57 5.80 13.81
N MET A 11 -24.45 4.80 13.95
CA MET A 11 -25.44 4.71 15.04
C MET A 11 -24.81 4.61 16.43
N ASN A 12 -23.64 3.96 16.56
CA ASN A 12 -22.93 3.87 17.83
C ASN A 12 -22.13 5.14 18.16
N GLY A 13 -22.19 6.20 17.34
CA GLY A 13 -21.42 7.41 17.55
C GLY A 13 -19.91 7.21 17.45
N PHE A 14 -19.46 6.11 16.82
CA PHE A 14 -18.02 5.78 16.70
C PHE A 14 -17.26 6.88 15.95
N LEU A 15 -17.90 7.52 14.97
CA LEU A 15 -17.36 8.66 14.23
C LEU A 15 -17.61 10.01 14.93
N ASP A 16 -18.57 10.06 15.86
CA ASP A 16 -18.99 11.26 16.58
C ASP A 16 -18.08 11.54 17.79
N GLN A 17 -17.44 10.49 18.33
CA GLN A 17 -16.36 10.60 19.30
C GLN A 17 -15.04 11.04 18.64
N LYS A 18 -15.07 12.18 17.96
CA LYS A 18 -13.91 13.06 17.83
C LYS A 18 -13.75 13.88 19.11
N VAL A 19 -13.72 13.22 20.28
CA VAL A 19 -12.72 13.69 21.24
C VAL A 19 -11.45 13.52 20.43
N ARG A 20 -10.89 14.64 19.96
CA ARG A 20 -9.53 14.62 19.47
C ARG A 20 -8.79 13.97 20.63
N THR A 21 -8.45 12.71 20.47
CA THR A 21 -7.26 12.18 21.10
C THR A 21 -6.18 12.99 20.42
N ASP A 22 -5.99 14.22 20.90
CA ASP A 22 -4.88 15.06 20.54
C ASP A 22 -3.73 14.24 21.07
N TRP A 23 -3.18 13.40 20.20
CA TRP A 23 -2.00 12.61 20.48
C TRP A 23 -0.88 13.52 20.99
N TRP A 24 -0.98 14.84 20.71
CA TRP A 24 -0.15 15.92 21.22
C TRP A 24 -0.16 16.06 22.74
N MET A 25 -1.30 15.82 23.40
CA MET A 25 -1.44 15.91 24.86
C MET A 25 -1.11 14.62 25.60
N ILE A 26 -0.79 13.52 24.91
CA ILE A 26 -0.46 12.25 25.56
C ILE A 26 1.05 12.13 25.68
N GLU A 27 1.58 12.27 26.91
CA GLU A 27 3.01 12.24 27.20
C GLU A 27 3.74 11.02 26.61
N ALA A 28 3.10 9.84 26.61
CA ALA A 28 3.66 8.59 26.10
C ALA A 28 3.85 8.52 24.56
N TYR A 29 3.35 9.53 23.83
CA TYR A 29 3.46 9.64 22.37
C TYR A 29 4.11 10.96 21.91
N ARG A 30 4.52 11.83 22.84
CA ARG A 30 5.09 13.16 22.52
C ARG A 30 6.42 13.05 21.76
N ASP A 31 7.21 12.03 22.06
CA ASP A 31 8.47 11.68 21.40
C ASP A 31 8.27 10.92 20.08
N LYS A 32 7.15 10.21 19.93
CA LYS A 32 6.77 9.47 18.71
C LYS A 32 6.14 10.33 17.62
N MET A 33 5.91 11.61 17.90
CA MET A 33 5.40 12.61 16.95
C MET A 33 6.41 12.96 15.87
N ALA A 34 7.70 12.96 16.22
CA ALA A 34 8.73 12.94 15.22
C ALA A 34 8.65 11.57 14.55
N ASN A 35 8.30 11.54 13.26
CA ASN A 35 8.35 10.30 12.51
C ASN A 35 9.77 9.73 12.64
N PRO A 36 9.97 8.58 13.31
CA PRO A 36 11.31 8.08 13.62
C PRO A 36 12.03 7.56 12.37
N PHE A 37 11.33 7.53 11.24
CA PHE A 37 11.82 7.10 9.95
C PHE A 37 11.92 8.27 8.98
N ASP A 38 12.97 8.27 8.18
CA ASP A 38 13.09 9.12 7.00
C ASP A 38 12.09 8.64 5.94
N VAL A 39 10.90 9.23 5.92
CA VAL A 39 9.87 8.94 4.92
C VAL A 39 10.03 9.90 3.76
N GLN A 40 10.30 9.34 2.58
CA GLN A 40 10.33 10.08 1.33
C GLN A 40 9.01 9.87 0.57
N TYR A 41 8.34 10.97 0.25
CA TYR A 41 7.20 10.95 -0.67
C TYR A 41 7.72 11.10 -2.09
N VAL A 42 7.34 10.17 -2.97
CA VAL A 42 7.70 10.20 -4.38
C VAL A 42 6.43 10.50 -5.18
N ASP A 43 6.44 11.63 -5.88
CA ASP A 43 5.33 12.06 -6.74
C ASP A 43 5.55 11.62 -8.19
N GLY A 44 4.52 11.71 -9.03
CA GLY A 44 4.59 11.37 -10.44
C GLY A 44 4.69 9.86 -10.72
N ILE A 45 4.47 9.04 -9.69
CA ILE A 45 4.42 7.59 -9.81
C ILE A 45 3.20 7.18 -10.64
N ALA A 46 3.40 6.30 -11.62
CA ALA A 46 2.30 5.72 -12.39
C ALA A 46 1.33 5.03 -11.42
N GLN A 47 0.03 5.24 -11.59
CA GLN A 47 -1.00 4.60 -10.77
C GLN A 47 -1.64 3.43 -11.52
N GLN A 48 -2.07 2.42 -10.77
CA GLN A 48 -2.92 1.38 -11.32
C GLN A 48 -4.24 2.00 -11.82
N THR A 49 -4.78 1.46 -12.91
CA THR A 49 -6.06 1.96 -13.44
C THR A 49 -7.18 1.63 -12.45
N ILE A 50 -8.12 2.56 -12.22
CA ILE A 50 -9.28 2.33 -11.34
C ILE A 50 -10.02 1.06 -11.80
N GLY A 51 -10.28 0.14 -10.88
CA GLY A 51 -10.92 -1.14 -11.15
C GLY A 51 -9.98 -2.27 -11.59
N SER A 52 -8.66 -2.04 -11.69
CA SER A 52 -7.68 -3.11 -11.87
C SER A 52 -7.54 -3.95 -10.60
N LEU A 53 -7.42 -5.27 -10.77
CA LEU A 53 -7.17 -6.25 -9.72
C LEU A 53 -5.67 -6.60 -9.59
N ASP A 54 -4.80 -5.89 -10.29
CA ASP A 54 -3.38 -6.21 -10.42
C ASP A 54 -2.49 -5.47 -9.40
N CYS A 55 -3.04 -5.14 -8.23
CA CYS A 55 -2.32 -4.36 -7.20
C CYS A 55 -1.06 -5.09 -6.70
N GLY A 56 -1.09 -6.42 -6.59
CA GLY A 56 0.04 -7.24 -6.16
C GLY A 56 1.26 -7.12 -7.09
N PRO A 57 1.13 -7.47 -8.38
CA PRO A 57 2.20 -7.29 -9.37
C PRO A 57 2.70 -5.86 -9.44
N PHE A 58 1.81 -4.87 -9.31
CA PHE A 58 2.18 -3.46 -9.31
C PHE A 58 3.13 -3.14 -8.15
N ILE A 59 2.70 -3.42 -6.90
CA ILE A 59 3.49 -3.16 -5.69
C ILE A 59 4.82 -3.92 -5.70
N ALA A 60 4.81 -5.18 -6.12
CA ALA A 60 6.01 -6.00 -6.16
C ALA A 60 7.07 -5.43 -7.12
N THR A 61 6.63 -4.83 -8.23
CA THR A 61 7.52 -4.16 -9.18
C THR A 61 8.12 -2.88 -8.61
N TYR A 62 7.34 -2.09 -7.87
CA TYR A 62 7.85 -0.92 -7.16
C TYR A 62 8.91 -1.29 -6.12
N ALA A 63 8.65 -2.35 -5.35
CA ALA A 63 9.59 -2.85 -4.37
C ALA A 63 10.91 -3.31 -5.03
N GLU A 64 10.83 -4.01 -6.17
CA GLU A 64 12.01 -4.42 -6.95
C GLU A 64 12.83 -3.20 -7.42
N TYR A 65 12.17 -2.22 -8.07
CA TYR A 65 12.82 -0.99 -8.56
C TYR A 65 13.54 -0.21 -7.45
N LEU A 66 12.86 -0.02 -6.31
CA LEU A 66 13.43 0.68 -5.16
C LEU A 66 14.58 -0.10 -4.52
N SER A 67 14.50 -1.44 -4.50
CA SER A 67 15.58 -2.29 -3.99
C SER A 67 16.84 -2.21 -4.87
N ASP A 68 16.65 -2.07 -6.18
CA ASP A 68 17.74 -1.91 -7.14
C ASP A 68 18.30 -0.47 -7.18
N GLY A 69 17.73 0.46 -6.40
CA GLY A 69 18.12 1.88 -6.39
C GLY A 69 17.77 2.62 -7.69
N LEU A 70 16.91 2.04 -8.53
CA LEU A 70 16.47 2.62 -9.79
C LEU A 70 15.39 3.68 -9.53
N GLN A 71 15.43 4.78 -10.30
CA GLN A 71 14.30 5.69 -10.33
C GLN A 71 13.09 4.98 -10.94
N VAL A 72 11.95 5.14 -10.29
CA VAL A 72 10.65 4.73 -10.84
C VAL A 72 10.44 5.47 -12.17
N SER A 73 10.46 4.72 -13.27
CA SER A 73 10.10 5.24 -14.58
C SER A 73 8.59 5.48 -14.67
N TYR A 74 8.20 6.58 -15.32
CA TYR A 74 6.81 6.92 -15.64
C TYR A 74 6.18 5.97 -16.67
N ASP A 75 7.01 5.25 -17.44
CA ASP A 75 6.52 4.38 -18.50
C ASP A 75 5.62 3.30 -17.91
N ARG A 76 4.36 3.35 -18.33
CA ARG A 76 3.25 2.50 -17.91
C ARG A 76 3.73 1.05 -17.80
N LEU A 77 3.96 0.61 -16.57
CA LEU A 77 4.30 -0.77 -16.24
C LEU A 77 3.32 -1.68 -16.99
N ASN A 78 3.84 -2.46 -17.95
CA ASN A 78 3.00 -3.35 -18.73
C ASN A 78 2.53 -4.48 -17.82
N VAL A 79 1.35 -4.30 -17.22
CA VAL A 79 0.74 -5.24 -16.28
C VAL A 79 0.70 -6.65 -16.85
N GLY A 80 0.41 -6.80 -18.14
CA GLY A 80 0.41 -8.11 -18.81
C GLY A 80 1.78 -8.77 -18.84
N LEU A 81 2.86 -7.99 -19.02
CA LEU A 81 4.23 -8.49 -18.97
C LEU A 81 4.67 -8.83 -17.55
N LEU A 82 4.29 -8.01 -16.56
CA LEU A 82 4.55 -8.25 -15.14
C LEU A 82 3.87 -9.53 -14.65
N CYS A 83 2.59 -9.73 -14.97
CA CYS A 83 1.86 -10.93 -14.59
C CYS A 83 2.51 -12.18 -15.19
N LYS A 84 2.97 -12.13 -16.45
CA LYS A 84 3.71 -13.24 -17.09
C LYS A 84 5.04 -13.52 -16.38
N ARG A 85 5.81 -12.49 -16.02
CA ARG A 85 7.09 -12.64 -15.32
C ARG A 85 6.88 -13.28 -13.94
N TYR A 86 5.95 -12.78 -13.15
CA TYR A 86 5.66 -13.34 -11.82
C TYR A 86 5.09 -14.76 -11.89
N ALA A 87 4.20 -15.05 -12.85
CA ALA A 87 3.71 -16.41 -13.06
C ALA A 87 4.85 -17.39 -13.38
N ALA A 88 5.79 -17.01 -14.25
CA ALA A 88 6.95 -17.83 -14.56
C ALA A 88 7.89 -18.03 -13.36
N LEU A 89 8.12 -16.98 -12.56
CA LEU A 89 8.93 -17.06 -11.35
C LEU A 89 8.30 -17.97 -10.29
N LEU A 90 7.00 -17.83 -10.06
CA LEU A 90 6.25 -18.68 -9.12
C LEU A 90 6.24 -20.14 -9.57
N TRP A 91 6.09 -20.39 -10.86
CA TRP A 91 6.19 -21.74 -11.42
C TRP A 91 7.54 -22.37 -11.13
N LYS A 92 8.64 -21.68 -11.46
CA LYS A 92 10.01 -22.16 -11.19
C LYS A 92 10.28 -22.40 -9.71
N TYR A 93 9.76 -21.54 -8.84
CA TYR A 93 9.88 -21.73 -7.40
C TYR A 93 9.15 -23.00 -6.93
N GLY A 94 7.96 -23.26 -7.46
CA GLY A 94 7.21 -24.49 -7.21
C GLY A 94 7.99 -25.73 -7.64
N GLU A 95 8.59 -25.72 -8.84
CA GLU A 95 9.43 -26.81 -9.33
C GLU A 95 10.67 -27.04 -8.46
N ALA A 96 11.33 -25.98 -8.00
CA ALA A 96 12.53 -26.08 -7.18
C ALA A 96 12.27 -26.52 -5.73
N LYS A 97 11.01 -26.44 -5.27
CA LYS A 97 10.59 -26.81 -3.91
C LYS A 97 9.90 -28.18 -3.82
N ALA A 98 9.55 -28.77 -4.97
CA ALA A 98 9.06 -30.15 -5.08
C ALA A 98 10.21 -31.16 -4.93
#